data_AF-A0A381MZV4-F1
#
_entry.id   AF-A0A381MZV4-F1
#
_cell.length_a   1.000
_cell.length_b   1.000
_cell.length_c   1.000
_cell.angle_alpha   90.00
_cell.angle_beta   90.00
_cell.angle_gamma   90.00
#
_symmetry.space_group_name_H-M   'P 1'
#
loop_
_entity.id
_entity.type
_entity.pdbx_description
1 polymer ?
#
loop_
_entity_poly.entity_id
_entity_poly.type
_entity_poly.pdbx_seq_one_letter_code
_entity_poly.pdbx_strand_id
1 'polypeptide(L)'
;VLLIATRDPAWSTFAVGFIIGMSDFVDGWLARRQGATRSGAFLDPLADKVLVLGGMFALVANGQFHWVPVAVIAARELAISSYRSHAGRRGITVPATRIAKWKTFVQLWAIGFAVIPPVVQSAHWIATTTLWVALALTLQTGVSYLLRARKT
;
A
#
# COMPACT_ATOMS: atom_id res chain seq x y z
N VAL A 1 9.03 -7.41 -3.09
CA VAL A 1 9.64 -6.57 -4.16
C VAL A 1 10.63 -7.36 -5.00
N LEU A 2 11.78 -7.79 -4.46
CA LEU A 2 12.80 -8.52 -5.23
C LEU A 2 12.24 -9.76 -5.96
N LEU A 3 11.49 -10.62 -5.26
CA LEU A 3 10.87 -11.80 -5.88
C LEU A 3 9.92 -11.46 -7.03
N ILE A 4 9.24 -10.31 -6.96
CA ILE A 4 8.40 -9.85 -8.06
C ILE A 4 9.32 -9.42 -9.20
N ALA A 5 10.30 -8.54 -8.95
CA ALA A 5 11.16 -7.98 -10.00
C ALA A 5 12.05 -8.99 -10.74
N THR A 6 12.40 -10.14 -10.11
CA THR A 6 13.37 -11.09 -10.68
C THR A 6 12.80 -12.44 -11.07
N ARG A 7 11.54 -12.74 -10.73
CA ARG A 7 10.90 -14.01 -11.05
C ARG A 7 9.55 -13.81 -11.70
N ASP A 8 9.18 -14.80 -12.51
CA ASP A 8 7.84 -14.89 -13.05
C ASP A 8 6.79 -15.02 -11.93
N PRO A 9 5.54 -14.60 -12.19
CA PRO A 9 4.42 -14.81 -11.27
C PRO A 9 4.31 -16.27 -10.84
N ALA A 10 4.41 -16.49 -9.52
CA ALA A 10 4.48 -17.81 -8.92
C ALA A 10 3.74 -17.83 -7.58
N TRP A 11 3.21 -18.99 -7.20
CA TRP A 11 2.59 -19.20 -5.90
C TRP A 11 3.53 -18.88 -4.73
N SER A 12 4.84 -19.09 -4.90
CA SER A 12 5.85 -18.74 -3.90
C SER A 12 5.94 -17.23 -3.69
N THR A 13 5.87 -16.43 -4.76
CA THR A 13 5.85 -14.96 -4.69
C THR A 13 4.61 -14.46 -3.93
N PHE A 14 3.45 -15.05 -4.20
CA PHE A 14 2.23 -14.77 -3.47
C PHE A 14 2.35 -15.15 -1.99
N ALA A 15 2.79 -16.38 -1.69
CA ALA A 15 2.90 -16.88 -0.32
C ALA A 15 3.86 -16.04 0.53
N VAL A 16 5.03 -15.70 0.00
CA VAL A 16 6.00 -14.84 0.70
C VAL A 16 5.42 -13.44 0.92
N GLY A 17 4.81 -12.83 -0.10
CA GLY A 17 4.16 -11.52 0.03
C GLY A 17 3.04 -11.52 1.07
N PHE A 18 2.23 -12.57 1.09
CA PHE A 18 1.14 -12.75 2.05
C PHE A 18 1.67 -12.90 3.48
N ILE A 19 2.70 -13.73 3.71
CA ILE A 19 3.32 -13.91 5.03
C ILE A 19 3.89 -12.59 5.54
N ILE A 20 4.60 -11.84 4.69
CA ILE A 20 5.15 -10.54 5.10
C ILE A 20 4.02 -9.57 5.45
N GLY A 21 2.97 -9.49 4.63
CA GLY A 21 1.81 -8.63 4.93
C GLY A 21 1.05 -9.04 6.19
N MET A 22 1.06 -10.33 6.56
CA MET A 22 0.51 -10.78 7.84
C MET A 22 1.43 -10.45 9.03
N SER A 23 2.73 -10.33 8.83
CA SER A 23 3.69 -9.94 9.89
C SER A 23 3.30 -8.60 10.51
N ASP A 24 2.87 -7.62 9.70
CA ASP A 24 2.44 -6.30 10.19
C ASP A 24 1.27 -6.39 11.17
N PHE A 25 0.38 -7.38 11.00
CA PHE A 25 -0.71 -7.62 11.94
C PHE A 25 -0.19 -8.14 13.29
N VAL A 26 0.82 -9.01 13.24
CA VAL A 26 1.50 -9.56 14.42
C VAL A 26 2.25 -8.46 15.16
N ASP A 27 3.01 -7.62 14.46
CA ASP A 27 3.74 -6.49 15.04
C ASP A 27 2.79 -5.48 15.69
N GLY A 28 1.67 -5.17 15.02
CA GLY A 28 0.63 -4.33 15.59
C GLY A 28 -0.04 -4.95 16.82
N TRP A 29 -0.21 -6.27 16.87
CA TRP A 29 -0.73 -6.97 18.05
C TRP A 29 0.28 -6.96 19.20
N LEU A 30 1.55 -7.17 18.91
CA LEU A 30 2.64 -7.16 19.88
C LEU A 30 2.81 -5.76 20.49
N ALA A 31 2.79 -4.71 19.67
CA ALA A 31 2.87 -3.32 20.10
C ALA A 31 1.72 -2.92 21.04
N ARG A 32 0.52 -3.48 20.85
CA ARG A 32 -0.62 -3.26 21.77
C ARG A 32 -0.44 -3.94 23.12
N ARG A 33 0.29 -5.05 23.18
CA ARG A 33 0.52 -5.81 24.42
C ARG A 33 1.76 -5.36 25.19
N GLN A 34 2.83 -5.04 24.47
CA GLN A 34 4.15 -4.77 25.05
C GLN A 34 4.53 -3.29 25.02
N GLY A 35 3.72 -2.45 24.38
CA GLY A 35 4.01 -1.02 24.17
C GLY A 35 4.75 -0.79 22.85
N ALA A 36 4.39 0.29 22.16
CA ALA A 36 5.05 0.67 20.91
C ALA A 36 6.39 1.38 21.18
N THR A 37 7.43 1.00 20.44
CA THR A 37 8.72 1.72 20.47
C THR A 37 8.66 2.94 19.56
N ARG A 38 9.45 3.99 19.88
CA ARG A 38 9.52 5.20 19.06
C ARG A 38 10.06 4.91 17.65
N SER A 39 11.01 3.97 17.55
CA SER A 39 11.57 3.51 16.28
C SER A 39 10.56 2.69 15.48
N GLY A 40 9.86 1.72 16.09
CA GLY A 40 8.81 0.93 15.42
C GLY A 40 7.69 1.80 14.87
N ALA A 41 7.18 2.75 15.68
CA ALA A 41 6.14 3.68 15.25
C ALA A 41 6.53 4.54 14.02
N PHE A 42 7.83 4.72 13.76
CA PHE A 42 8.35 5.41 12.57
C PHE A 42 8.67 4.44 11.42
N LEU A 43 9.23 3.26 11.72
CA LEU A 43 9.66 2.28 10.73
C LEU A 43 8.49 1.52 10.11
N ASP A 44 7.46 1.14 10.88
CA ASP A 44 6.35 0.34 10.35
C ASP A 44 5.63 1.05 9.18
N PRO A 45 5.27 2.35 9.29
CA PRO A 45 4.61 3.05 8.19
C PRO A 45 5.54 3.33 6.99
N LEU A 46 6.86 3.20 7.16
CA LEU A 46 7.83 3.33 6.09
C LEU A 46 7.97 1.98 5.35
N ALA A 47 8.13 0.89 6.10
CA ALA A 47 8.22 -0.46 5.59
C ALA A 47 6.98 -0.84 4.77
N ASP A 48 5.78 -0.56 5.29
CA ASP A 48 4.50 -0.79 4.61
C ASP A 48 4.48 -0.14 3.21
N LYS A 49 4.93 1.13 3.11
CA LYS A 49 4.95 1.84 1.83
C LYS A 49 5.99 1.33 0.87
N VAL A 50 7.17 0.99 1.37
CA VAL A 50 8.22 0.39 0.53
C VAL A 50 7.74 -0.95 -0.02
N LEU A 51 7.04 -1.75 0.79
CA LEU A 51 6.51 -3.03 0.37
C LEU A 51 5.40 -2.88 -0.67
N VAL A 52 4.39 -2.05 -0.41
CA VAL A 52 3.25 -1.85 -1.32
C VAL A 52 3.68 -1.13 -2.59
N LEU A 53 4.30 0.05 -2.49
CA LEU A 53 4.71 0.81 -3.67
C LEU A 53 5.81 0.10 -4.44
N GLY A 54 6.81 -0.45 -3.74
CA GLY A 54 7.86 -1.24 -4.39
C GLY A 54 7.32 -2.48 -5.08
N GLY A 55 6.31 -3.14 -4.50
CA GLY A 55 5.62 -4.26 -5.13
C GLY A 55 4.89 -3.84 -6.40
N MET A 56 4.17 -2.72 -6.37
CA MET A 56 3.50 -2.16 -7.54
C MET A 56 4.48 -1.76 -8.65
N PHE A 57 5.58 -1.08 -8.32
CA PHE A 57 6.59 -0.72 -9.31
C PHE A 57 7.30 -1.94 -9.90
N ALA A 58 7.55 -2.98 -9.11
CA ALA A 58 8.08 -4.24 -9.63
C ALA A 58 7.08 -4.91 -10.61
N LEU A 59 5.78 -4.83 -10.34
CA LEU A 59 4.75 -5.31 -11.26
C LEU A 59 4.65 -4.48 -12.53
N VAL A 60 4.91 -3.16 -12.46
CA VAL A 60 5.05 -2.31 -13.65
C VAL A 60 6.25 -2.75 -14.48
N ALA A 61 7.39 -3.02 -13.84
CA ALA A 61 8.61 -3.46 -14.53
C ALA A 61 8.41 -4.80 -15.27
N ASN A 62 7.61 -5.71 -14.71
CA ASN A 62 7.26 -6.99 -15.33
C ASN A 62 6.07 -6.91 -16.30
N GLY A 63 5.59 -5.71 -16.63
CA GLY A 63 4.46 -5.51 -17.53
C GLY A 63 3.09 -5.97 -17.00
N GLN A 64 2.99 -6.32 -15.71
CA GLN A 64 1.74 -6.73 -15.09
C GLN A 64 0.85 -5.54 -14.69
N PHE A 65 1.42 -4.36 -14.49
CA PHE A 65 0.67 -3.14 -14.19
C PHE A 65 0.99 -2.01 -15.15
N HIS A 66 -0.03 -1.22 -15.47
CA HIS A 66 0.18 0.05 -16.15
C HIS A 66 0.81 1.07 -15.19
N TRP A 67 1.81 1.82 -15.64
CA TRP A 67 2.58 2.71 -14.77
C TRP A 67 1.76 3.91 -14.25
N VAL A 68 0.81 4.42 -15.03
CA VAL A 68 -0.02 5.59 -14.67
C VAL A 68 -0.73 5.45 -13.32
N PRO A 69 -1.59 4.43 -13.08
CA PRO A 69 -2.24 4.28 -11.79
C PRO A 69 -1.25 4.13 -10.63
N VAL A 70 -0.14 3.41 -10.85
CA VAL A 70 0.89 3.20 -9.83
C VAL A 70 1.61 4.51 -9.47
N ALA A 71 1.98 5.32 -10.46
CA ALA A 71 2.63 6.60 -10.25
C ALA A 71 1.72 7.59 -9.49
N VAL A 72 0.44 7.64 -9.83
CA VAL A 72 -0.54 8.51 -9.13
C VAL A 72 -0.75 8.04 -7.68
N ILE A 73 -0.87 6.72 -7.46
CA ILE A 73 -0.96 6.16 -6.11
C ILE A 73 0.29 6.53 -5.30
N ALA A 74 1.49 6.32 -5.86
CA ALA A 74 2.74 6.61 -5.19
C ALA A 74 2.87 8.09 -4.82
N ALA A 75 2.61 9.00 -5.78
CA ALA A 75 2.66 10.44 -5.54
C ALA A 75 1.71 10.84 -4.40
N ARG A 76 0.48 10.32 -4.39
CA ARG A 76 -0.51 10.59 -3.34
C ARG A 76 -0.04 10.06 -1.99
N GLU A 77 0.39 8.80 -1.92
CA GLU A 77 0.81 8.17 -0.66
C GLU A 77 1.99 8.90 -0.02
N LEU A 78 2.98 9.30 -0.83
CA LEU A 78 4.11 10.10 -0.37
C LEU A 78 3.67 11.49 0.10
N ALA A 79 2.85 12.20 -0.67
CA ALA A 79 2.37 13.53 -0.31
C ALA A 79 1.61 13.55 1.03
N ILE A 80 0.65 12.63 1.22
CA ILE A 80 -0.14 12.54 2.46
C ILE A 80 0.74 12.09 3.64
N SER A 81 1.71 11.21 3.42
CA SER A 81 2.64 10.79 4.48
C SER A 81 3.52 11.94 4.94
N SER A 82 4.07 12.70 4.01
CA SER A 82 4.86 13.90 4.29
C SER A 82 4.03 14.93 5.04
N TYR A 83 2.78 15.17 4.60
CA TYR A 83 1.86 16.08 5.31
C TYR A 83 1.59 15.62 6.74
N ARG A 84 1.26 14.34 6.97
CA ARG A 84 1.00 13.79 8.31
C ARG A 84 2.23 13.86 9.21
N SER A 85 3.42 13.58 8.66
CA SER A 85 4.68 13.70 9.40
C SER A 85 4.93 15.14 9.82
N HIS A 86 4.75 16.10 8.91
CA HIS A 86 4.92 17.53 9.19
C HIS A 86 3.91 18.06 10.21
N ALA A 87 2.63 17.70 10.07
CA ALA A 87 1.57 18.08 11.01
C ALA A 87 1.83 17.50 12.42
N GLY A 88 2.27 16.24 12.49
CA GLY A 88 2.62 15.58 13.75
C GLY A 88 3.75 16.28 14.50
N ARG A 89 4.76 16.83 13.80
CA ARG A 89 5.83 17.64 14.41
C ARG A 89 5.31 18.94 15.05
N ARG A 90 4.13 19.42 14.64
CA ARG A 90 3.46 20.60 15.19
C ARG A 90 2.41 20.24 16.25
N GLY A 91 2.34 18.98 16.68
CA GLY A 91 1.34 18.50 17.64
C GLY A 91 -0.06 18.30 17.04
N ILE A 92 -0.24 18.45 15.73
CA ILE A 92 -1.53 18.28 15.06
C ILE A 92 -1.67 16.81 14.67
N THR A 93 -2.66 16.14 15.25
CA THR A 93 -2.99 14.76 14.90
C THR A 93 -3.95 14.74 13.71
N VAL A 94 -3.54 14.08 12.62
CA VAL A 94 -4.39 13.89 11.43
C VAL A 94 -4.85 12.43 11.39
N PRO A 95 -6.06 12.13 11.88
CA PRO A 95 -6.55 10.76 11.97
C PRO A 95 -6.84 10.16 10.59
N ALA A 96 -6.50 8.88 10.42
CA ALA A 96 -6.83 8.15 9.21
C ALA A 96 -8.33 7.88 9.10
N THR A 97 -8.89 8.07 7.90
CA THR A 97 -10.30 7.76 7.63
C THR A 97 -10.51 6.26 7.44
N ARG A 98 -11.74 5.75 7.66
CA ARG A 98 -12.07 4.33 7.41
C ARG A 98 -11.79 3.93 5.94
N ILE A 99 -12.07 4.82 4.99
CA ILE A 99 -11.79 4.61 3.56
C ILE A 99 -10.28 4.43 3.31
N ALA A 100 -9.43 5.12 4.07
CA ALA A 100 -7.98 4.96 3.97
C ALA A 100 -7.49 3.60 4.49
N LYS A 101 -8.26 2.85 5.28
CA LYS A 101 -7.94 1.45 5.63
C LYS A 101 -8.29 0.52 4.46
N TRP A 102 -9.47 0.71 3.87
CA TRP A 102 -9.91 -0.06 2.71
C TRP A 102 -9.01 0.12 1.49
N LYS A 103 -8.48 1.33 1.24
CA LYS A 103 -7.57 1.54 0.10
C LYS A 103 -6.37 0.59 0.12
N THR A 104 -5.73 0.42 1.29
CA THR A 104 -4.52 -0.40 1.41
C THR A 104 -4.84 -1.87 1.23
N PHE A 105 -5.99 -2.31 1.76
CA PHE A 105 -6.49 -3.66 1.51
C PHE A 105 -6.67 -3.93 0.01
N VAL A 106 -7.33 -3.02 -0.71
CA VAL A 106 -7.53 -3.15 -2.16
C VAL A 106 -6.20 -3.11 -2.93
N GLN A 107 -5.23 -2.30 -2.51
CA GLN A 107 -3.88 -2.27 -3.10
C GLN A 107 -3.14 -3.60 -2.92
N LEU A 108 -3.20 -4.20 -1.74
CA LEU A 108 -2.60 -5.52 -1.46
C LEU A 108 -3.25 -6.62 -2.29
N TRP A 109 -4.59 -6.59 -2.45
CA TRP A 109 -5.29 -7.52 -3.34
C TRP A 109 -4.94 -7.33 -4.80
N ALA A 110 -4.79 -6.09 -5.27
CA ALA A 110 -4.33 -5.83 -6.63
C ALA A 110 -2.96 -6.49 -6.87
N ILE A 111 -2.00 -6.30 -5.95
CA ILE A 111 -0.68 -6.93 -6.01
C ILE A 111 -0.81 -8.46 -5.98
N GLY A 112 -1.61 -9.00 -5.07
CA GLY A 112 -1.84 -10.44 -4.92
C GLY A 112 -2.37 -11.09 -6.21
N PHE A 113 -3.41 -10.50 -6.81
CA PHE A 113 -3.96 -10.96 -8.07
C PHE A 113 -2.96 -10.87 -9.23
N ALA A 114 -2.09 -9.87 -9.23
CA ALA A 114 -1.07 -9.69 -10.26
C ALA A 114 0.12 -10.66 -10.13
N VAL A 115 0.22 -11.45 -9.05
CA VAL A 115 1.28 -12.48 -8.86
C VAL A 115 0.75 -13.90 -8.84
N ILE A 116 -0.57 -14.11 -8.77
CA ILE A 116 -1.20 -15.44 -8.78
C ILE A 116 -1.21 -15.98 -10.23
N PRO A 117 -0.58 -17.14 -10.52
CA PRO A 117 -0.38 -17.58 -11.91
C PRO A 117 -1.67 -17.77 -12.72
N PRO A 118 -2.74 -18.42 -12.20
CA PRO A 118 -4.00 -18.52 -12.93
C PRO A 118 -4.64 -17.18 -13.27
N VAL A 119 -4.49 -16.18 -12.39
CA VAL A 119 -5.03 -14.84 -12.61
C VAL A 119 -4.21 -14.12 -13.68
N VAL A 120 -2.88 -14.20 -13.60
CA VAL A 120 -2.01 -13.61 -14.61
C VAL A 120 -2.25 -14.21 -16.00
N GLN A 121 -2.45 -15.53 -16.09
CA GLN A 121 -2.59 -16.22 -17.37
C GLN A 121 -3.98 -16.06 -18.00
N SER A 122 -5.05 -16.12 -17.20
CA SER A 122 -6.42 -16.28 -17.73
C SER A 122 -7.41 -15.20 -17.27
N ALA A 123 -7.05 -14.39 -16.27
CA ALA A 123 -7.99 -13.43 -15.67
C ALA A 123 -7.30 -12.12 -15.26
N HIS A 124 -6.32 -11.66 -16.05
CA HIS A 124 -5.49 -10.49 -15.71
C HIS A 124 -6.32 -9.20 -15.54
N TRP A 125 -7.50 -9.15 -16.16
CA TRP A 125 -8.49 -8.08 -15.97
C TRP A 125 -8.91 -7.90 -14.50
N ILE A 126 -8.88 -8.94 -13.67
CA ILE A 126 -9.18 -8.86 -12.23
C ILE A 126 -8.13 -8.00 -11.53
N ALA A 127 -6.84 -8.29 -11.77
CA ALA A 127 -5.73 -7.52 -11.20
C ALA A 127 -5.77 -6.06 -11.67
N THR A 128 -6.00 -5.85 -12.97
CA THR A 128 -6.11 -4.52 -13.57
C THR A 128 -7.29 -3.72 -13.00
N THR A 129 -8.48 -4.31 -12.95
CA THR A 129 -9.67 -3.64 -12.41
C THR A 129 -9.49 -3.30 -10.94
N THR A 130 -8.91 -4.22 -10.15
CA THR A 130 -8.63 -3.98 -8.73
C THR A 130 -7.63 -2.84 -8.54
N LEU A 131 -6.63 -2.70 -9.41
CA LEU A 131 -5.69 -1.56 -9.39
C LEU A 131 -6.40 -0.22 -9.68
N TRP A 132 -7.34 -0.18 -10.63
CA TRP A 132 -8.13 1.02 -10.91
C TRP A 132 -9.06 1.39 -9.76
N VAL A 133 -9.69 0.41 -9.12
CA VAL A 133 -10.47 0.62 -7.88
C VAL A 133 -9.57 1.15 -6.77
N ALA A 134 -8.35 0.61 -6.61
CA ALA A 134 -7.38 1.11 -5.65
C ALA A 134 -7.00 2.57 -5.93
N LEU A 135 -6.80 2.95 -7.20
CA LEU A 135 -6.54 4.32 -7.60
C LEU A 135 -7.73 5.24 -7.24
N ALA A 136 -8.96 4.84 -7.55
CA ALA A 136 -10.15 5.63 -7.26
C ALA A 136 -10.29 5.90 -5.74
N LEU A 137 -10.11 4.89 -4.91
CA LEU A 137 -10.11 5.03 -3.44
C LEU A 137 -8.96 5.93 -2.95
N THR A 138 -7.79 5.83 -3.58
CA THR A 138 -6.62 6.67 -3.27
C THR A 138 -6.90 8.14 -3.56
N LEU A 139 -7.56 8.45 -4.67
CA LEU A 139 -7.95 9.81 -5.03
C LEU A 139 -9.05 10.34 -4.10
N GLN A 140 -10.09 9.56 -3.83
CA GLN A 140 -11.18 9.93 -2.91
C GLN A 140 -10.64 10.27 -1.51
N THR A 141 -9.73 9.45 -1.00
CA THR A 141 -9.08 9.71 0.28
C THR A 141 -8.14 10.92 0.19
N GLY A 142 -7.45 11.14 -0.93
CA GLY A 142 -6.61 12.33 -1.16
C GLY A 142 -7.42 13.63 -1.04
N VAL A 143 -8.55 13.72 -1.74
CA VAL A 143 -9.47 14.86 -1.68
C VAL A 143 -9.98 15.09 -0.25
N SER A 144 -10.38 14.02 0.43
CA SER A 144 -10.86 14.10 1.82
C SER A 144 -9.81 14.69 2.78
N TYR A 145 -8.53 14.40 2.55
CA TYR A 145 -7.43 14.97 3.34
C TYR A 145 -7.20 16.44 3.01
N LEU A 146 -7.19 16.82 1.73
CA LEU A 146 -7.01 18.22 1.31
C LEU A 146 -8.12 19.12 1.87
N LEU A 147 -9.37 18.66 1.85
CA LEU A 147 -10.50 19.40 2.40
C LEU A 147 -10.39 19.61 3.92
N ARG A 148 -9.83 18.65 4.65
CA ARG A 148 -9.59 18.78 6.10
C ARG A 148 -8.41 19.71 6.40
N ALA A 149 -7.36 19.63 5.59
CA ALA A 149 -6.19 20.51 5.71
C ALA A 149 -6.54 21.98 5.52
N ARG A 150 -7.56 22.32 4.70
CA ARG A 150 -8.05 23.70 4.52
C ARG A 150 -8.88 24.24 5.68
N LYS A 151 -9.37 23.38 6.58
CA LYS A 151 -10.19 23.77 7.74
C LYS A 151 -9.38 23.90 9.03
N THR A 152 -8.08 23.64 8.98
CA THR A 152 -7.15 23.70 10.12
C THR A 152 -6.16 24.82 9.87
#